data_AF-A0A6J8D3A3-F1
#
_entry.id   AF-A0A6J8D3A3-F1
#
_cell.length_a   1.000
_cell.length_b   1.000
_cell.length_c   1.000
_cell.angle_alpha   90.00
_cell.angle_beta   90.00
_cell.angle_gamma   90.00
#
_symmetry.space_group_name_H-M   'P 1'
#
loop_
_entity.id
_entity.type
_entity.pdbx_description
1 polymer ?
#
loop_
_entity_poly.entity_id
_entity_poly.type
_entity_poly.pdbx_seq_one_letter_code
_entity_poly.pdbx_strand_id
1 'polypeptide(L)'
;MADTENSPPADDVDMKAGGDAETNNKSPNGEVKVEVKEEPEPEPEVLGPPNGLEKKIIKQMEYYFGDVNLPRDRYLQEQIKLDNDGWVALAVFTRFNRLKVLTTNHNIIAKAIRKASSGLINISKDGVFVRRNPDMAVPENTEEWRDDFNARTAYVKGFPLKGSVYVTFHTRDSMDKFMNLREIKYEDKVLEKKTK
;
A
#
# COMPACT_ATOMS: atom_id res chain seq x y z
N MET A 1 23.88 65.90 -30.12
CA MET A 1 25.35 65.80 -30.03
C MET A 1 25.67 64.41 -29.53
N ALA A 2 26.70 63.78 -30.12
CA ALA A 2 27.10 62.36 -30.05
C ALA A 2 26.26 61.47 -30.98
N ASP A 3 26.64 61.20 -32.24
CA ASP A 3 27.89 60.65 -32.81
C ASP A 3 28.07 59.14 -32.60
N THR A 4 27.78 58.40 -33.69
CA THR A 4 28.69 57.56 -34.48
C THR A 4 29.47 56.40 -33.82
N GLU A 5 29.28 55.21 -34.43
CA GLU A 5 30.17 54.07 -34.68
C GLU A 5 31.20 53.64 -33.60
N ASN A 6 31.25 52.34 -33.30
CA ASN A 6 32.16 51.40 -33.98
C ASN A 6 32.37 50.12 -33.13
N SER A 7 32.22 48.95 -33.76
CA SER A 7 32.82 47.68 -33.28
C SER A 7 34.35 47.74 -33.53
N PRO A 8 35.22 46.95 -32.86
CA PRO A 8 35.42 45.55 -33.27
C PRO A 8 35.79 44.57 -32.13
N PRO A 9 35.74 43.26 -32.40
CA PRO A 9 36.32 42.20 -31.57
C PRO A 9 37.74 41.83 -32.04
N ALA A 10 38.61 41.37 -31.13
CA ALA A 10 39.64 40.33 -31.33
C ALA A 10 40.71 40.36 -30.23
N ASP A 11 41.13 39.17 -29.79
CA ASP A 11 42.45 38.72 -29.29
C ASP A 11 42.17 37.28 -28.80
N ASP A 12 42.29 36.21 -29.58
CA ASP A 12 43.42 35.71 -30.38
C ASP A 12 44.66 35.37 -29.54
N VAL A 13 44.83 34.07 -29.25
CA VAL A 13 46.12 33.41 -29.05
C VAL A 13 46.05 31.98 -29.61
N ASP A 14 46.45 31.91 -30.88
CA ASP A 14 47.12 30.85 -31.65
C ASP A 14 47.82 29.74 -30.82
N MET A 15 47.43 28.47 -30.99
CA MET A 15 48.07 27.41 -31.80
C MET A 15 49.58 27.15 -31.60
N LYS A 16 49.91 25.89 -31.26
CA LYS A 16 50.99 25.18 -31.97
C LYS A 16 50.72 23.68 -32.05
N ALA A 17 50.97 23.16 -33.24
CA ALA A 17 50.66 21.83 -33.73
C ALA A 17 51.84 20.86 -33.67
N GLY A 18 51.51 19.56 -33.82
CA GLY A 18 52.20 18.63 -34.71
C GLY A 18 53.26 17.71 -34.10
N GLY A 19 53.18 16.42 -34.45
CA GLY A 19 54.32 15.49 -34.37
C GLY A 19 53.97 14.04 -34.13
N ASP A 20 53.84 13.30 -35.23
CA ASP A 20 53.55 11.87 -35.40
C ASP A 20 54.62 10.93 -34.81
N ALA A 21 54.24 9.72 -34.38
CA ALA A 21 54.96 8.46 -34.69
C ALA A 21 54.32 7.23 -34.02
N GLU A 22 54.01 6.27 -34.86
CA GLU A 22 53.57 4.91 -34.62
C GLU A 22 54.73 4.02 -34.10
N THR A 23 54.46 3.06 -33.19
CA THR A 23 54.77 1.62 -33.33
C THR A 23 54.91 0.87 -31.99
N ASN A 24 54.18 -0.26 -31.94
CA ASN A 24 54.52 -1.56 -31.38
C ASN A 24 54.65 -1.78 -29.85
N ASN A 25 53.63 -2.49 -29.34
CA ASN A 25 53.71 -3.81 -28.71
C ASN A 25 54.87 -4.06 -27.74
N LYS A 26 54.52 -4.31 -26.46
CA LYS A 26 54.57 -5.64 -25.83
C LYS A 26 54.27 -5.50 -24.33
N SER A 27 53.31 -6.28 -23.85
CA SER A 27 52.99 -6.47 -22.43
C SER A 27 54.24 -6.76 -21.59
N PRO A 28 54.17 -6.46 -20.30
CA PRO A 28 54.30 -7.56 -19.37
C PRO A 28 53.13 -7.65 -18.41
N ASN A 29 52.74 -8.90 -18.25
CA ASN A 29 51.81 -9.47 -17.32
C ASN A 29 52.08 -8.97 -15.88
N GLY A 30 51.07 -8.36 -15.27
CA GLY A 30 51.02 -8.06 -13.84
C GLY A 30 49.61 -8.35 -13.38
N GLU A 31 49.36 -9.61 -13.01
CA GLU A 31 48.10 -10.08 -12.45
C GLU A 31 47.77 -9.31 -11.17
N VAL A 32 46.99 -8.23 -11.29
CA VAL A 32 46.25 -7.70 -10.16
C VAL A 32 45.01 -8.56 -10.02
N LYS A 33 45.11 -9.56 -9.13
CA LYS A 33 44.00 -10.40 -8.69
C LYS A 33 43.00 -9.51 -7.93
N VAL A 34 42.11 -8.86 -8.65
CA VAL A 34 40.92 -8.22 -8.07
C VAL A 34 39.97 -9.37 -7.72
N GLU A 35 40.04 -9.79 -6.46
CA GLU A 35 39.08 -10.71 -5.87
C GLU A 35 37.76 -9.94 -5.73
N VAL A 36 36.96 -9.98 -6.80
CA VAL A 36 35.55 -9.61 -6.78
C VAL A 36 34.90 -10.56 -5.80
N LYS A 37 34.71 -10.11 -4.56
CA LYS A 37 33.70 -10.70 -3.69
C LYS A 37 32.37 -10.39 -4.36
N GLU A 38 31.88 -11.35 -5.15
CA GLU A 38 30.46 -11.46 -5.44
C GLU A 38 29.75 -11.46 -4.09
N GLU A 39 29.20 -10.30 -3.73
CA GLU A 39 28.10 -10.28 -2.79
C GLU A 39 27.01 -11.14 -3.42
N PRO A 40 26.52 -12.18 -2.71
CA PRO A 40 25.53 -13.07 -3.28
C PRO A 40 24.32 -12.23 -3.69
N GLU A 41 23.90 -12.39 -4.95
CA GLU A 41 22.59 -11.94 -5.40
C GLU A 41 21.55 -12.35 -4.35
N PRO A 42 20.61 -11.46 -3.96
CA PRO A 42 19.61 -11.79 -2.97
C PRO A 42 18.79 -12.97 -3.49
N GLU A 43 19.00 -14.14 -2.90
CA GLU A 43 18.15 -15.31 -3.05
C GLU A 43 16.68 -14.87 -2.87
N PRO A 44 15.74 -15.41 -3.66
CA PRO A 44 14.34 -15.06 -3.51
C PRO A 44 13.93 -15.30 -2.06
N GLU A 45 13.57 -14.24 -1.32
CA GLU A 45 13.06 -14.36 0.04
C GLU A 45 11.89 -15.36 -0.03
N VAL A 46 12.12 -16.61 0.42
CA VAL A 46 11.07 -17.62 0.53
C VAL A 46 10.20 -17.15 1.69
N LEU A 47 9.28 -16.23 1.39
CA LEU A 47 8.32 -15.69 2.33
C LEU A 47 7.41 -16.84 2.73
N GLY A 48 7.77 -17.53 3.81
CA GLY A 48 6.95 -18.56 4.42
C GLY A 48 5.54 -18.03 4.73
N PRO A 49 4.57 -18.94 4.97
CA PRO A 49 3.18 -18.56 5.16
C PRO A 49 3.04 -17.48 6.24
N PRO A 50 2.08 -16.54 6.10
CA PRO A 50 1.96 -15.43 7.03
C PRO A 50 1.70 -15.94 8.45
N ASN A 51 2.47 -15.44 9.41
CA ASN A 51 2.28 -15.73 10.83
C ASN A 51 0.95 -15.12 11.33
N GLY A 52 0.45 -15.54 12.49
CA GLY A 52 -0.80 -15.01 13.08
C GLY A 52 -0.90 -13.47 13.16
N LEU A 53 0.20 -12.75 13.44
CA LEU A 53 0.26 -11.29 13.39
C LEU A 53 0.16 -10.76 11.95
N GLU A 54 0.91 -11.34 11.01
CA GLU A 54 0.88 -10.94 9.60
C GLU A 54 -0.52 -11.16 9.01
N LYS A 55 -1.19 -12.27 9.33
CA LYS A 55 -2.59 -12.51 8.94
C LYS A 55 -3.54 -11.43 9.46
N LYS A 56 -3.37 -10.96 10.70
CA LYS A 56 -4.17 -9.87 11.26
C LYS A 56 -3.90 -8.55 10.54
N ILE A 57 -2.64 -8.27 10.21
CA ILE A 57 -2.26 -7.07 9.44
C ILE A 57 -2.87 -7.11 8.05
N ILE A 58 -2.69 -8.21 7.31
CA ILE A 58 -3.26 -8.41 5.97
C ILE A 58 -4.77 -8.16 6.00
N LYS A 59 -5.49 -8.86 6.89
CA LYS A 59 -6.94 -8.70 7.02
C LYS A 59 -7.35 -7.26 7.34
N GLN A 60 -6.57 -6.55 8.14
CA GLN A 60 -6.88 -5.17 8.50
C GLN A 60 -6.63 -4.20 7.33
N MET A 61 -5.56 -4.41 6.57
CA MET A 61 -5.25 -3.64 5.36
C MET A 61 -6.27 -3.89 4.24
N GLU A 62 -6.61 -5.16 4.01
CA GLU A 62 -7.67 -5.57 3.08
C GLU A 62 -9.02 -5.00 3.46
N TYR A 63 -9.32 -4.90 4.76
CA TYR A 63 -10.55 -4.26 5.22
C TYR A 63 -10.59 -2.77 4.85
N TYR A 64 -9.50 -2.03 5.04
CA TYR A 64 -9.48 -0.60 4.72
C TYR A 64 -9.70 -0.33 3.23
N PHE A 65 -9.03 -1.10 2.38
CA PHE A 65 -9.19 -1.04 0.93
C PHE A 65 -10.38 -1.85 0.40
N GLY A 66 -11.12 -2.51 1.27
CA GLY A 66 -12.21 -3.40 0.89
C GLY A 66 -13.46 -2.65 0.47
N ASP A 67 -14.33 -3.38 -0.22
CA ASP A 67 -15.59 -2.91 -0.81
C ASP A 67 -16.59 -2.36 0.21
N VAL A 68 -16.45 -2.74 1.47
CA VAL A 68 -17.32 -2.28 2.55
C VAL A 68 -16.88 -0.94 3.12
N ASN A 69 -15.56 -0.74 3.26
CA ASN A 69 -14.99 0.44 3.91
C ASN A 69 -14.73 1.56 2.91
N LEU A 70 -14.04 1.24 1.81
CA LEU A 70 -13.49 2.23 0.89
C LEU A 70 -14.55 3.18 0.26
N PRO A 71 -15.78 2.74 -0.08
CA PRO A 71 -16.81 3.65 -0.59
C PRO A 71 -17.32 4.67 0.44
N ARG A 72 -17.11 4.42 1.75
CA ARG A 72 -17.61 5.24 2.86
C ARG A 72 -16.52 6.00 3.60
N ASP A 73 -15.28 5.55 3.48
CA ASP A 73 -14.12 6.14 4.13
C ASP A 73 -13.62 7.36 3.35
N ARG A 74 -14.18 8.53 3.69
CA ARG A 74 -13.83 9.80 3.04
C ARG A 74 -12.34 10.12 3.15
N TYR A 75 -11.75 9.85 4.31
CA TYR A 75 -10.34 10.13 4.55
C TYR A 75 -9.45 9.29 3.62
N LEU A 76 -9.69 7.98 3.54
CA LEU A 76 -8.92 7.12 2.65
C LEU A 76 -9.14 7.46 1.18
N GLN A 77 -10.37 7.80 0.78
CA GLN A 77 -10.68 8.30 -0.57
C GLN A 77 -9.89 9.56 -0.92
N GLU A 78 -9.81 10.52 -0.01
CA GLU A 78 -9.02 11.74 -0.19
C GLU A 78 -7.53 11.42 -0.35
N GLN A 79 -6.98 10.52 0.47
CA GLN A 79 -5.58 10.10 0.38
C GLN A 79 -5.26 9.43 -0.96
N ILE A 80 -6.16 8.59 -1.48
CA ILE A 80 -6.00 7.94 -2.80
C ILE A 80 -6.05 8.97 -3.93
N LYS A 81 -6.88 10.00 -3.82
CA LYS A 81 -7.01 11.07 -4.84
C LYS A 81 -5.81 12.02 -4.90
N LEU A 82 -4.93 12.02 -3.89
CA LEU A 82 -3.70 12.83 -3.91
C LEU A 82 -2.71 12.35 -4.97
N ASP A 83 -2.80 11.08 -5.37
CA ASP A 83 -1.91 10.45 -6.32
C ASP A 83 -2.73 9.88 -7.49
N ASN A 84 -2.32 10.14 -8.73
CA ASN A 84 -3.08 9.69 -9.91
C ASN A 84 -3.13 8.16 -10.04
N ASP A 85 -2.14 7.46 -9.49
CA ASP A 85 -2.03 6.00 -9.51
C ASP A 85 -2.60 5.33 -8.25
N GLY A 86 -3.19 6.14 -7.35
CA GLY A 86 -3.88 5.70 -6.14
C GLY A 86 -2.96 5.19 -5.03
N TRP A 87 -1.69 5.60 -5.03
CA TRP A 87 -0.74 5.21 -3.98
C TRP A 87 -0.97 5.97 -2.68
N VAL A 88 -0.96 5.24 -1.56
CA VAL A 88 -1.07 5.80 -0.22
C VAL A 88 0.14 5.37 0.61
N ALA A 89 0.78 6.32 1.28
CA ALA A 89 1.95 6.03 2.12
C ALA A 89 1.57 5.15 3.34
N LEU A 90 2.40 4.17 3.69
CA LEU A 90 2.21 3.34 4.89
C LEU A 90 2.14 4.15 6.19
N ALA A 91 2.80 5.32 6.20
CA ALA A 91 2.75 6.27 7.32
C ALA A 91 1.33 6.79 7.62
N VAL A 92 0.44 6.79 6.64
CA VAL A 92 -0.98 7.13 6.83
C VAL A 92 -1.66 6.03 7.65
N PHE A 93 -1.42 4.76 7.31
CA PHE A 93 -2.08 3.62 7.95
C PHE A 93 -1.59 3.38 9.38
N THR A 94 -0.35 3.71 9.72
CA THR A 94 0.15 3.58 11.10
C THR A 94 -0.54 4.53 12.08
N ARG A 95 -1.29 5.51 11.59
CA ARG A 95 -2.16 6.39 12.40
C ARG A 95 -3.53 5.77 12.69
N PHE A 96 -3.92 4.70 11.99
CA PHE A 96 -5.24 4.10 12.14
C PHE A 96 -5.26 3.25 13.40
N ASN A 97 -6.22 3.49 14.29
CA ASN A 97 -6.27 2.86 15.61
C ASN A 97 -6.16 1.33 15.57
N ARG A 98 -6.86 0.67 14.62
CA ARG A 98 -6.85 -0.79 14.54
C ARG A 98 -5.53 -1.36 14.02
N LEU A 99 -4.81 -0.64 13.16
CA LEU A 99 -3.51 -1.09 12.68
C LEU A 99 -2.41 -0.76 13.69
N LYS A 100 -2.46 0.43 14.31
CA LYS A 100 -1.54 0.89 15.35
C LYS A 100 -1.42 -0.08 16.54
N VAL A 101 -2.53 -0.73 16.91
CA VAL A 101 -2.55 -1.76 17.96
C VAL A 101 -1.81 -3.03 17.55
N LEU A 102 -1.76 -3.35 16.26
CA LEU A 102 -1.04 -4.52 15.74
C LEU A 102 0.46 -4.22 15.56
N THR A 103 0.78 -3.12 14.90
CA THR A 103 2.16 -2.67 14.65
C THR A 103 2.20 -1.24 14.12
N THR A 104 3.31 -0.56 14.36
CA THR A 104 3.67 0.72 13.72
C THR A 104 4.89 0.58 12.80
N ASN A 105 5.48 -0.61 12.71
CA ASN A 105 6.68 -0.85 11.91
C ASN A 105 6.31 -1.12 10.45
N HIS A 106 6.71 -0.21 9.56
CA HIS A 106 6.43 -0.30 8.13
C HIS A 106 7.00 -1.57 7.50
N ASN A 107 8.17 -2.07 7.94
CA ASN A 107 8.78 -3.27 7.39
C ASN A 107 7.91 -4.52 7.64
N ILE A 108 7.32 -4.62 8.83
CA ILE A 108 6.43 -5.74 9.17
C ILE A 108 5.15 -5.67 8.34
N ILE A 109 4.59 -4.47 8.18
CA ILE A 109 3.40 -4.26 7.34
C ILE A 109 3.71 -4.63 5.90
N ALA A 110 4.84 -4.17 5.36
CA ALA A 110 5.26 -4.45 4.00
C ALA A 110 5.45 -5.94 3.74
N LYS A 111 6.17 -6.64 4.64
CA LYS A 111 6.36 -8.10 4.56
C LYS A 111 5.04 -8.85 4.65
N ALA A 112 4.13 -8.42 5.52
CA ALA A 112 2.81 -9.03 5.64
C ALA A 112 2.00 -8.85 4.34
N ILE A 113 1.96 -7.65 3.77
CA ILE A 113 1.22 -7.37 2.52
C ILE A 113 1.79 -8.18 1.35
N ARG A 114 3.12 -8.33 1.25
CA ARG A 114 3.74 -9.17 0.21
C ARG A 114 3.33 -10.65 0.28
N LYS A 115 2.96 -11.13 1.47
CA LYS A 115 2.44 -12.49 1.70
C LYS A 115 0.92 -12.61 1.49
N ALA A 116 0.21 -11.52 1.19
CA ALA A 116 -1.22 -11.54 1.00
C ALA A 116 -1.58 -12.29 -0.30
N SER A 117 -2.48 -13.25 -0.19
CA SER A 117 -2.91 -14.09 -1.33
C SER A 117 -4.17 -13.57 -2.03
N SER A 118 -4.81 -12.51 -1.52
CA SER A 118 -6.07 -12.00 -2.06
C SER A 118 -5.93 -11.21 -3.36
N GLY A 119 -4.75 -10.65 -3.63
CA GLY A 119 -4.50 -9.76 -4.76
C GLY A 119 -5.24 -8.42 -4.70
N LEU A 120 -5.95 -8.12 -3.59
CA LEU A 120 -6.74 -6.89 -3.43
C LEU A 120 -5.86 -5.65 -3.25
N ILE A 121 -4.70 -5.80 -2.63
CA ILE A 121 -3.77 -4.71 -2.31
C ILE A 121 -2.40 -5.01 -2.90
N ASN A 122 -1.76 -3.96 -3.42
CA ASN A 122 -0.41 -4.00 -3.94
C ASN A 122 0.48 -3.06 -3.15
N ILE A 123 1.75 -3.43 -3.03
CA ILE A 123 2.77 -2.63 -2.36
C ILE A 123 3.85 -2.22 -3.36
N SER A 124 4.38 -1.00 -3.22
CA SER A 124 5.51 -0.53 -4.01
C SER A 124 6.76 -1.38 -3.75
N LYS A 125 7.68 -1.39 -4.71
CA LYS A 125 8.97 -2.11 -4.62
C LYS A 125 9.72 -1.73 -3.35
N ASP A 126 9.76 -0.44 -3.04
CA ASP A 126 10.44 0.12 -1.85
C ASP A 126 9.71 -0.20 -0.53
N GLY A 127 8.49 -0.73 -0.58
CA GLY A 127 7.72 -1.10 0.60
C GLY A 127 7.13 0.09 1.37
N VAL A 128 7.10 1.29 0.78
CA VAL A 128 6.66 2.53 1.45
C VAL A 128 5.20 2.89 1.12
N PHE A 129 4.74 2.54 -0.08
CA PHE A 129 3.41 2.88 -0.58
C PHE A 129 2.57 1.63 -0.81
N VAL A 130 1.27 1.73 -0.54
CA VAL A 130 0.28 0.68 -0.77
C VAL A 130 -0.89 1.26 -1.56
N ARG A 131 -1.45 0.46 -2.47
CA ARG A 131 -2.66 0.81 -3.21
C ARG A 131 -3.61 -0.37 -3.31
N ARG A 132 -4.87 -0.09 -3.60
CA ARG A 132 -5.83 -1.10 -4.05
C ARG A 132 -5.47 -1.53 -5.48
N ASN A 133 -5.69 -2.79 -5.81
CA ASN A 133 -5.51 -3.29 -7.17
C ASN A 133 -6.43 -2.54 -8.14
N PRO A 134 -5.89 -1.88 -9.19
CA PRO A 134 -6.70 -1.14 -10.16
C PRO A 134 -7.69 -2.03 -10.92
N ASP A 135 -7.40 -3.33 -11.07
CA ASP A 135 -8.29 -4.29 -11.72
C ASP A 135 -9.55 -4.58 -10.89
N MET A 136 -9.52 -4.27 -9.58
CA MET A 136 -10.64 -4.48 -8.67
C MET A 136 -11.36 -3.16 -8.41
N ALA A 137 -12.26 -2.80 -9.34
CA ALA A 137 -13.08 -1.59 -9.24
C ALA A 137 -13.77 -1.47 -7.88
N VAL A 138 -13.78 -0.25 -7.34
CA VAL A 138 -14.44 0.06 -6.08
C VAL A 138 -15.95 0.12 -6.34
N PRO A 139 -16.79 -0.59 -5.57
CA PRO A 139 -18.24 -0.43 -5.67
C PRO A 139 -18.62 1.02 -5.39
N GLU A 140 -19.42 1.60 -6.27
CA GLU A 140 -19.90 2.96 -6.07
C GLU A 140 -20.90 3.02 -4.91
N ASN A 141 -20.84 4.09 -4.12
CA ASN A 141 -21.71 4.28 -2.95
C ASN A 141 -23.11 4.78 -3.38
N THR A 142 -23.76 4.06 -4.29
CA THR A 142 -25.11 4.36 -4.78
C THR A 142 -26.16 4.14 -3.69
N GLU A 143 -27.38 4.63 -3.90
CA GLU A 143 -28.51 4.36 -3.00
C GLU A 143 -28.84 2.87 -2.94
N GLU A 144 -28.94 2.21 -4.10
CA GLU A 144 -29.19 0.76 -4.20
C GLU A 144 -28.14 -0.07 -3.45
N TRP A 145 -26.85 0.28 -3.58
CA TRP A 145 -25.78 -0.40 -2.85
C TRP A 145 -25.89 -0.19 -1.34
N ARG A 146 -26.27 1.03 -0.90
CA ARG A 146 -26.49 1.32 0.51
C ARG A 146 -27.67 0.54 1.07
N ASP A 147 -28.75 0.41 0.32
CA ASP A 147 -29.94 -0.33 0.72
C ASP A 147 -29.67 -1.82 0.80
N ASP A 148 -29.02 -2.43 -0.20
CA ASP A 148 -28.59 -3.83 -0.13
C ASP A 148 -27.64 -4.07 1.06
N PHE A 149 -26.68 -3.16 1.26
CA PHE A 149 -25.76 -3.26 2.39
C PHE A 149 -26.48 -3.21 3.74
N ASN A 150 -27.44 -2.29 3.91
CA ASN A 150 -28.21 -2.16 5.13
C ASN A 150 -29.12 -3.38 5.34
N ALA A 151 -29.73 -3.89 4.27
CA ALA A 151 -30.53 -5.12 4.28
C ALA A 151 -29.69 -6.37 4.65
N ARG A 152 -28.37 -6.32 4.54
CA ARG A 152 -27.45 -7.37 5.00
C ARG A 152 -26.74 -7.03 6.30
N THR A 153 -27.16 -5.99 7.03
CA THR A 153 -26.48 -5.55 8.25
C THR A 153 -27.43 -5.58 9.45
N ALA A 154 -27.00 -6.24 10.53
CA ALA A 154 -27.70 -6.26 11.81
C ALA A 154 -27.03 -5.31 12.82
N TYR A 155 -27.82 -4.56 13.56
CA TYR A 155 -27.40 -3.83 14.75
C TYR A 155 -27.49 -4.76 15.97
N VAL A 156 -26.39 -4.87 16.72
CA VAL A 156 -26.31 -5.72 17.91
C VAL A 156 -25.88 -4.91 19.11
N LYS A 157 -26.62 -5.00 20.22
CA LYS A 157 -26.38 -4.27 21.47
C LYS A 157 -26.48 -5.22 22.67
N GLY A 158 -25.97 -4.79 23.83
CA GLY A 158 -26.06 -5.54 25.08
C GLY A 158 -24.70 -5.99 25.63
N PHE A 159 -23.60 -5.57 24.98
CA PHE A 159 -22.25 -5.88 25.42
C PHE A 159 -21.93 -5.22 26.78
N PRO A 160 -21.07 -5.84 27.61
CA PRO A 160 -20.75 -5.36 28.96
C PRO A 160 -20.36 -3.88 29.06
N LEU A 161 -19.71 -3.32 28.05
CA LEU A 161 -19.23 -1.94 28.01
C LEU A 161 -20.26 -0.93 27.44
N LYS A 162 -21.56 -1.21 27.49
CA LYS A 162 -22.64 -0.42 26.83
C LYS A 162 -22.40 -0.18 25.33
N GLY A 163 -21.56 -0.99 24.70
CA GLY A 163 -21.26 -0.91 23.28
C GLY A 163 -22.36 -1.51 22.40
N SER A 164 -22.31 -1.15 21.13
CA SER A 164 -23.07 -1.79 20.06
C SER A 164 -22.18 -1.98 18.84
N VAL A 165 -22.48 -2.99 18.03
CA VAL A 165 -21.76 -3.27 16.79
C VAL A 165 -22.75 -3.45 15.64
N TYR A 166 -22.32 -3.08 14.44
CA TYR A 166 -23.01 -3.46 13.21
C TYR A 166 -22.32 -4.69 12.62
N VAL A 167 -23.09 -5.73 12.35
CA VAL A 167 -22.61 -6.99 11.76
C VAL A 167 -23.16 -7.08 10.34
N THR A 168 -22.27 -7.01 9.35
CA THR A 168 -22.63 -7.14 7.93
C THR A 168 -22.37 -8.56 7.45
N PHE A 169 -23.36 -9.15 6.79
CA PHE A 169 -23.33 -10.51 6.28
C PHE A 169 -23.06 -10.53 4.77
N HIS A 170 -22.47 -11.62 4.26
CA HIS A 170 -22.24 -11.80 2.83
C HIS A 170 -23.55 -11.86 2.04
N THR A 171 -24.57 -12.52 2.59
CA THR A 171 -25.89 -12.67 1.97
C THR A 171 -27.00 -12.22 2.91
N ARG A 172 -28.13 -11.80 2.33
CA ARG A 172 -29.34 -11.47 3.08
C ARG A 172 -29.88 -12.67 3.86
N ASP A 173 -29.87 -13.85 3.25
CA ASP A 173 -30.25 -15.12 3.91
C ASP A 173 -29.43 -15.38 5.19
N SER A 174 -28.12 -15.10 5.18
CA SER A 174 -27.29 -15.24 6.39
C SER A 174 -27.69 -14.23 7.48
N MET A 175 -28.07 -13.02 7.10
CA MET A 175 -28.59 -11.99 8.01
C MET A 175 -29.94 -12.44 8.61
N ASP A 176 -30.86 -12.91 7.77
CA ASP A 176 -32.18 -13.39 8.20
C ASP A 176 -32.05 -14.59 9.16
N LYS A 177 -31.16 -15.55 8.84
CA LYS A 177 -30.82 -16.67 9.73
C LYS A 177 -30.32 -16.17 11.08
N PHE A 178 -29.41 -15.19 11.10
CA PHE A 178 -28.90 -14.59 12.33
C PHE A 178 -29.99 -13.90 13.16
N MET A 179 -30.89 -13.17 12.50
CA MET A 179 -32.01 -12.49 13.16
C MET A 179 -33.00 -13.47 13.79
N ASN A 180 -33.30 -14.57 13.08
CA ASN A 180 -34.21 -15.62 13.53
C ASN A 180 -33.67 -16.52 14.66
N LEU A 181 -32.39 -16.41 15.04
CA LEU A 181 -31.86 -17.11 16.21
C LEU A 181 -32.61 -16.62 17.47
N ARG A 182 -33.14 -17.53 18.28
CA ARG A 182 -33.94 -17.18 19.47
C ARG A 182 -33.18 -16.33 20.48
N GLU A 183 -31.92 -16.66 20.74
CA GLU A 183 -31.06 -15.90 21.64
C GLU A 183 -29.62 -15.86 21.10
N ILE A 184 -28.93 -14.75 21.34
CA ILE A 184 -27.48 -14.66 21.17
C ILE A 184 -26.92 -14.20 22.50
N LYS A 185 -25.96 -14.95 23.02
CA LYS A 185 -25.32 -14.65 24.31
C LYS A 185 -23.87 -14.26 24.08
N TYR A 186 -23.42 -13.28 24.85
CA TYR A 186 -22.01 -12.95 25.01
C TYR A 186 -21.70 -12.97 26.49
N GLU A 187 -20.83 -13.90 26.89
CA GLU A 187 -20.66 -14.29 28.30
C GLU A 187 -22.03 -14.66 28.89
N ASP A 188 -22.44 -14.06 30.01
CA ASP A 188 -23.71 -14.32 30.66
C ASP A 188 -24.85 -13.38 30.21
N LYS A 189 -24.62 -12.53 29.20
CA LYS A 189 -25.58 -11.52 28.74
C LYS A 189 -26.23 -11.89 27.41
N VAL A 190 -27.56 -11.76 27.36
CA VAL A 190 -28.32 -11.85 26.10
C VAL A 190 -28.18 -10.54 25.33
N LEU A 191 -27.82 -10.65 24.05
CA LEU A 191 -27.68 -9.52 23.14
C LEU A 191 -29.02 -9.19 22.46
N GLU A 192 -29.30 -7.90 22.33
CA GLU A 192 -30.39 -7.37 21.52
C GLU A 192 -29.95 -7.26 20.06
N LYS A 193 -30.84 -7.60 19.12
CA LYS A 193 -30.59 -7.51 17.68
C LYS A 193 -31.69 -6.71 16.99
N LYS A 194 -31.32 -5.86 16.03
CA LYS A 194 -32.24 -5.09 15.19
C LYS A 194 -31.72 -5.05 13.76
N THR A 195 -32.60 -4.94 12.77
CA THR A 195 -32.18 -4.59 11.41
C THR A 195 -31.69 -3.14 11.42
N LYS A 196 -30.74 -2.82 10.54
CA LYS A 196 -30.21 -1.47 10.41
C LYS A 196 -31.23 -0.51 9.78
#